data_AF-A0A3C0VH73-F1
#
_entry.id   AF-A0A3C0VH73-F1
#
_cell.length_a   1.000
_cell.length_b   1.000
_cell.length_c   1.000
_cell.angle_alpha   90.00
_cell.angle_beta   90.00
_cell.angle_gamma   90.00
#
_symmetry.space_group_name_H-M   'P 1'
#
loop_
_entity.id
_entity.type
_entity.pdbx_description
1 polymer ?
#
loop_
_entity_poly.entity_id
_entity_poly.type
_entity_poly.pdbx_seq_one_letter_code
_entity_poly.pdbx_strand_id
1 'polypeptide(L)'
;MATTLDRHIESTPGTCGGKPRIAGHRIRVQDIAVWHEHLGQTPEEIVTRFPQLTLGDVHAALAYYFDHKDEICRDLREDEEAENALRAKLGSGPLAQRVLGRSEGQ
;
A
#
# COMPACT_ATOMS: atom_id res chain seq x y z
N MET A 1 -1.89 -12.13 -25.79
CA MET A 1 -2.49 -13.10 -24.85
C MET A 1 -2.48 -12.40 -23.50
N ALA A 2 -3.60 -11.80 -23.09
CA ALA A 2 -3.69 -11.07 -21.83
C ALA A 2 -3.63 -12.08 -20.68
N THR A 3 -2.50 -12.11 -19.99
CA THR A 3 -2.27 -12.93 -18.80
C THR A 3 -3.21 -12.44 -17.73
N THR A 4 -4.05 -13.33 -17.20
CA THR A 4 -5.14 -13.15 -16.21
C THR A 4 -4.95 -12.04 -15.15
N LEU A 5 -3.71 -11.70 -14.80
CA LEU A 5 -3.31 -10.53 -14.02
C LEU A 5 -3.91 -9.19 -14.51
N ASP A 6 -4.17 -9.03 -15.82
CA ASP A 6 -4.73 -7.80 -16.39
C ASP A 6 -6.11 -7.43 -15.85
N ARG A 7 -6.84 -8.40 -15.31
CA ARG A 7 -8.17 -8.21 -14.73
C ARG A 7 -8.14 -7.83 -13.26
N HIS A 8 -7.02 -8.06 -12.59
CA HIS A 8 -6.87 -7.89 -11.15
C HIS A 8 -6.08 -6.64 -10.79
N ILE A 9 -5.22 -6.14 -11.68
CA ILE A 9 -4.37 -4.98 -11.42
C ILE A 9 -4.67 -3.87 -12.41
N GLU A 10 -5.09 -2.71 -11.89
CA GLU A 10 -5.32 -1.49 -12.67
C GLU A 10 -4.27 -0.43 -12.32
N SER A 11 -3.72 0.23 -13.34
CA SER A 11 -2.87 1.41 -13.16
C SER A 11 -3.53 2.57 -13.91
N THR A 12 -4.01 3.57 -13.17
CA THR A 12 -4.67 4.74 -13.77
C THR A 12 -3.87 5.99 -13.44
N PRO A 13 -3.36 6.75 -14.44
CA PRO A 13 -2.49 7.90 -14.21
C PRO A 13 -3.12 9.04 -13.38
N GLY A 14 -4.44 9.02 -13.17
CA GLY A 14 -5.16 9.99 -12.33
C GLY A 14 -5.56 9.50 -10.93
N THR A 15 -5.18 8.29 -10.51
CA THR A 15 -5.59 7.72 -9.21
C THR A 15 -4.38 7.08 -8.52
N CYS A 16 -4.19 7.37 -7.23
CA CYS A 16 -3.02 6.94 -6.44
C CYS A 16 -1.66 7.31 -7.10
N GLY A 17 -1.59 8.46 -7.78
CA GLY A 17 -0.36 8.92 -8.42
C GLY A 17 0.09 8.09 -9.63
N GLY A 18 -0.82 7.31 -10.25
CA GLY A 18 -0.48 6.42 -11.36
C GLY A 18 0.02 5.04 -10.92
N LYS A 19 0.09 4.80 -9.61
CA LYS A 19 0.62 3.54 -9.06
C LYS A 19 -0.34 2.36 -9.27
N PRO A 20 0.21 1.15 -9.46
CA PRO A 20 -0.58 -0.06 -9.65
C PRO A 20 -1.41 -0.37 -8.40
N ARG A 21 -2.70 -0.64 -8.61
CA ARG A 21 -3.67 -0.99 -7.55
C ARG A 21 -4.52 -2.18 -7.95
N ILE A 22 -5.15 -2.81 -6.96
CA ILE A 22 -6.13 -3.86 -7.23
C ILE A 22 -7.35 -3.26 -7.94
N ALA A 23 -7.80 -3.91 -9.00
CA ALA A 23 -8.94 -3.50 -9.79
C ALA A 23 -10.18 -3.34 -8.90
N GLY A 24 -10.91 -2.24 -9.05
CA GLY A 24 -12.09 -1.95 -8.22
C GLY A 24 -11.81 -1.59 -6.75
N HIS A 25 -10.55 -1.56 -6.30
CA HIS A 25 -10.17 -1.16 -4.95
C HIS A 25 -9.19 0.01 -4.95
N ARG A 26 -9.09 0.69 -3.80
CA ARG A 26 -8.06 1.71 -3.55
C ARG A 26 -6.85 1.15 -2.78
N ILE A 27 -6.61 -0.15 -2.89
CA ILE A 27 -5.48 -0.83 -2.24
C ILE A 27 -4.38 -0.98 -3.28
N ARG A 28 -3.20 -0.42 -3.02
CA ARG A 28 -2.09 -0.46 -3.98
C ARG A 28 -1.38 -1.80 -3.87
N VAL A 29 -0.70 -2.19 -4.96
CA VAL A 29 0.13 -3.41 -4.97
C VAL A 29 1.25 -3.32 -3.92
N GLN A 30 1.85 -2.13 -3.74
CA GLN A 30 2.86 -1.90 -2.71
C GLN A 30 2.36 -2.21 -1.29
N ASP A 31 1.08 -1.92 -0.98
CA ASP A 31 0.55 -2.13 0.37
C ASP A 31 0.45 -3.64 0.68
N ILE A 32 0.02 -4.44 -0.31
CA ILE A 32 0.00 -5.91 -0.22
C ILE A 32 1.42 -6.45 -0.04
N ALA A 33 2.38 -5.95 -0.82
CA ALA A 33 3.78 -6.37 -0.73
C ALA A 33 4.39 -6.06 0.63
N VAL A 34 4.09 -4.89 1.22
CA VAL A 34 4.52 -4.54 2.57
C VAL A 34 3.90 -5.48 3.61
N TRP A 35 2.60 -5.76 3.52
CA TRP A 35 1.96 -6.68 4.47
C TRP A 35 2.53 -8.09 4.40
N HIS A 36 2.85 -8.58 3.20
CA HIS A 36 3.44 -9.90 3.03
C HIS A 36 4.92 -9.95 3.44
N GLU A 37 5.77 -9.08 2.87
CA GLU A 37 7.23 -9.13 3.08
C GLU A 37 7.68 -8.54 4.42
N HIS A 38 7.08 -7.42 4.86
CA HIS A 38 7.54 -6.70 6.05
C HIS A 38 6.77 -7.08 7.31
N LEU A 39 5.45 -7.33 7.19
CA LEU A 39 4.63 -7.75 8.33
C LEU A 39 4.48 -9.28 8.43
N GLY A 40 4.99 -10.03 7.45
CA GLY A 40 4.92 -11.50 7.44
C GLY A 40 3.51 -12.06 7.34
N GLN A 41 2.54 -11.27 6.87
CA GLN A 41 1.15 -11.69 6.77
C GLN A 41 0.96 -12.62 5.58
N THR A 42 0.28 -13.74 5.83
CA THR A 42 -0.09 -14.64 4.74
C THR A 42 -1.20 -14.03 3.87
N PRO A 43 -1.33 -14.44 2.60
CA PRO A 43 -2.42 -13.97 1.73
C PRO A 43 -3.80 -14.20 2.32
N GLU A 44 -4.00 -15.30 3.05
CA GLU A 44 -5.25 -15.65 3.73
C GLU A 44 -5.57 -14.69 4.87
N GLU A 45 -4.57 -14.29 5.66
CA GLU A 45 -4.74 -13.27 6.70
C GLU A 45 -5.07 -11.90 6.12
N ILE A 46 -4.46 -11.54 4.98
CA ILE A 46 -4.75 -10.29 4.28
C ILE A 46 -6.21 -10.27 3.83
N VAL A 47 -6.70 -11.34 3.21
CA VAL A 47 -8.11 -11.47 2.81
C VAL A 47 -9.05 -11.46 4.02
N THR A 48 -8.64 -12.10 5.13
CA THR A 48 -9.43 -12.11 6.37
C THR A 48 -9.59 -10.70 6.95
N ARG A 49 -8.54 -9.88 6.87
CA ARG A 49 -8.58 -8.47 7.31
C ARG A 49 -9.32 -7.56 6.32
N PHE A 50 -9.23 -7.88 5.03
CA PHE A 50 -9.84 -7.13 3.94
C PHE A 50 -10.77 -8.04 3.14
N PRO A 51 -11.98 -8.35 3.64
CA PRO A 51 -12.91 -9.30 3.01
C PRO A 51 -13.43 -8.84 1.64
N GLN A 52 -13.15 -7.59 1.28
CA GLN A 52 -13.41 -7.04 -0.05
C GLN A 52 -12.41 -7.53 -1.11
N LEU A 53 -11.22 -8.00 -0.70
CA LEU A 53 -10.21 -8.57 -1.59
C LEU A 53 -10.43 -10.07 -1.73
N THR A 54 -10.18 -10.60 -2.92
CA THR A 54 -10.12 -12.06 -3.11
C THR A 54 -8.68 -12.56 -2.96
N LEU A 55 -8.53 -13.85 -2.67
CA LEU A 55 -7.20 -14.48 -2.63
C LEU A 55 -6.49 -14.34 -3.99
N GLY A 56 -7.25 -14.40 -5.09
CA GLY A 56 -6.75 -14.17 -6.44
C GLY A 56 -6.17 -12.78 -6.64
N ASP A 57 -6.82 -11.74 -6.10
CA ASP A 57 -6.31 -10.37 -6.15
C ASP A 57 -5.00 -10.22 -5.39
N VAL A 58 -4.90 -10.81 -4.20
CA VAL A 58 -3.68 -10.77 -3.37
C VAL A 58 -2.53 -11.49 -4.08
N HIS A 59 -2.77 -12.68 -4.64
CA HIS A 59 -1.74 -13.39 -5.40
C HIS A 59 -1.36 -12.66 -6.69
N ALA A 60 -2.30 -12.05 -7.40
CA ALA A 60 -2.01 -11.24 -8.58
C ALA A 60 -1.15 -10.02 -8.21
N ALA A 61 -1.43 -9.37 -7.09
CA ALA A 61 -0.64 -8.26 -6.58
C ALA A 61 0.79 -8.68 -6.26
N LEU A 62 0.96 -9.80 -5.55
CA LEU A 62 2.27 -10.33 -5.21
C LEU A 62 3.06 -10.72 -6.46
N ALA A 63 2.41 -11.39 -7.42
CA ALA A 63 3.04 -11.73 -8.69
C ALA A 63 3.50 -10.47 -9.47
N TYR A 64 2.65 -9.43 -9.55
CA TYR A 64 3.02 -8.15 -10.14
C TYR A 64 4.18 -7.49 -9.38
N TYR A 65 4.14 -7.54 -8.04
CA TYR A 65 5.22 -7.01 -7.20
C TYR A 65 6.55 -7.71 -7.47
N PHE A 66 6.59 -9.04 -7.60
CA PHE A 66 7.83 -9.75 -7.86
C PHE A 66 8.40 -9.49 -9.26
N ASP A 67 7.54 -9.27 -10.26
CA ASP A 67 7.96 -8.92 -11.62
C ASP A 67 8.54 -7.49 -11.69
N HIS A 68 7.93 -6.56 -10.93
CA HIS A 68 8.29 -5.14 -10.91
C HIS A 68 8.99 -4.70 -9.61
N LYS A 69 9.64 -5.62 -8.90
CA LYS A 69 10.11 -5.40 -7.51
C LYS A 69 11.02 -4.20 -7.38
N ASP A 70 11.98 -4.05 -8.30
CA ASP A 70 12.99 -2.99 -8.25
C ASP A 70 12.37 -1.61 -8.45
N GLU A 71 11.43 -1.49 -9.40
CA GLU A 71 10.67 -0.28 -9.65
C GLU A 71 9.80 0.10 -8.45
N ILE A 72 9.01 -0.85 -7.93
CA ILE A 72 8.12 -0.61 -6.79
C ILE A 72 8.92 -0.29 -5.52
N CYS A 73 10.07 -0.94 -5.29
CA CYS A 73 10.94 -0.60 -4.16
C CYS A 73 11.55 0.80 -4.29
N ARG A 74 11.88 1.24 -5.51
CA ARG A 74 12.34 2.62 -5.76
C ARG A 74 11.22 3.62 -5.46
N ASP A 75 10.02 3.39 -6.01
CA ASP A 75 8.83 4.21 -5.76
C ASP A 75 8.45 4.26 -4.27
N LEU A 76 8.64 3.17 -3.53
CA LEU A 76 8.42 3.11 -2.08
C LEU A 76 9.39 4.02 -1.32
N ARG A 77 10.68 4.01 -1.68
CA ARG A 77 11.66 4.90 -1.06
C ARG A 77 11.36 6.36 -1.38
N GLU A 78 11.03 6.66 -2.63
CA GLU A 78 10.68 8.02 -3.03
C GLU A 78 9.42 8.52 -2.32
N ASP A 79 8.38 7.69 -2.17
CA ASP A 79 7.19 8.03 -1.37
C ASP A 79 7.54 8.25 0.10
N GLU A 80 8.36 7.38 0.70
CA GLU A 80 8.76 7.51 2.11
C GLU A 80 9.58 8.78 2.33
N GLU A 81 10.51 9.11 1.43
CA GLU A 81 11.28 10.35 1.47
C GLU A 81 10.39 11.59 1.29
N ALA A 82 9.42 11.53 0.37
CA ALA A 82 8.46 12.61 0.16
C ALA A 82 7.52 12.79 1.37
N GLU A 83 7.00 11.70 1.94
CA GLU A 83 6.19 11.72 3.15
C GLU A 83 6.99 12.22 4.36
N ASN A 84 8.24 11.77 4.52
CA ASN A 84 9.10 12.22 5.60
C ASN A 84 9.50 13.69 5.43
N ALA A 85 9.81 14.14 4.22
CA ALA A 85 10.10 15.55 3.92
C ALA A 85 8.86 16.43 4.14
N LEU A 86 7.66 15.95 3.78
CA LEU A 86 6.40 16.64 4.05
C LEU A 86 6.13 16.67 5.56
N ARG A 87 6.31 15.57 6.28
CA ARG A 87 6.17 15.47 7.73
C ARG A 87 7.14 16.38 8.48
N ALA A 88 8.39 16.47 8.00
CA ALA A 88 9.40 17.37 8.54
C ALA A 88 9.05 18.84 8.27
N LYS A 89 8.56 19.17 7.07
CA LYS A 89 8.07 20.52 6.71
C LYS A 89 6.79 20.91 7.45
N LEU A 90 5.93 19.95 7.76
CA LEU A 90 4.69 20.11 8.52
C LEU A 90 4.87 19.90 10.03
N GLY A 91 6.11 19.81 10.52
CA GLY A 91 6.42 19.69 11.95
C GLY A 91 5.69 20.79 12.75
N SER A 92 4.74 20.37 13.59
CA SER A 92 3.87 21.18 14.47
C SER A 92 2.59 21.80 13.86
N GLY A 93 1.83 21.05 13.07
CA GLY A 93 0.41 21.34 12.81
C GLY A 93 -0.52 20.80 13.93
N PRO A 94 -1.58 21.54 14.35
CA PRO A 94 -2.42 21.22 15.53
C PRO A 94 -3.20 19.88 15.47
N LEU A 95 -3.16 19.17 14.34
CA LEU A 95 -3.83 17.86 14.19
C LEU A 95 -3.00 16.69 14.75
N ALA A 96 -1.66 16.79 14.77
CA ALA A 96 -0.78 15.75 15.35
C ALA A 96 -0.80 15.75 16.89
N GLN A 97 -1.13 16.89 17.50
CA GLN A 97 -1.12 17.06 18.96
C GLN A 97 -2.29 16.37 19.68
N ARG A 98 -3.38 16.03 18.97
CA ARG A 98 -4.58 15.42 19.58
C ARG A 98 -4.49 13.90 19.75
N VAL A 99 -3.53 13.22 19.12
CA VAL A 99 -3.30 11.77 19.29
C VAL A 99 -2.39 11.47 20.48
N LEU A 100 -1.48 12.38 20.85
CA LEU A 100 -0.53 12.18 21.95
C LEU A 100 -1.00 12.72 23.33
N GLY A 101 -2.21 13.27 23.42
CA GLY A 101 -2.71 13.94 24.63
C GLY A 101 -3.71 13.13 25.46
N ARG A 102 -3.68 11.79 25.45
CA ARG A 102 -4.66 11.00 26.22
C ARG A 102 -4.08 9.73 26.84
N SER A 103 -2.98 9.84 27.59
CA SER A 103 -2.68 8.87 28.65
C SER A 103 -1.51 9.33 29.52
N GLU A 104 -1.73 10.26 30.46
CA GLU A 104 -1.05 10.24 31.77
C GLU A 104 -2.04 10.76 32.83
N GLY A 105 -2.21 10.02 33.91
CA GLY A 105 -3.38 10.04 34.79
C GLY A 105 -3.37 11.05 35.94
N GLN A 106 -4.57 11.24 36.50
CA GLN A 106 -4.84 11.25 37.95
C GLN A 106 -6.34 11.04 38.17
#